data_AF-A0A246IS94-F1
#
_entry.id   AF-A0A246IS94-F1
#
_cell.length_a   1.000
_cell.length_b   1.000
_cell.length_c   1.000
_cell.angle_alpha   90.00
_cell.angle_beta   90.00
_cell.angle_gamma   90.00
#
_symmetry.space_group_name_H-M   'P 1'
#
loop_
_entity.id
_entity.type
_entity.pdbx_description
1 polymer ?
#
loop_
_entity_poly.entity_id
_entity_poly.type
_entity_poly.pdbx_seq_one_letter_code
_entity_poly.pdbx_strand_id
1 'polypeptide(L)'
;MLLMIDNYDSFTFNLVQYFAELGADVKTVRNDQITLDEIAALNPTHLVLSPGPCTPKEAGVCVPAIQRFIGRLPILGVCLGHQSIGAALGGNIVRAKVQMHGKASTIATDTRGVFSGLPARFDVIRYHSLAIEEATIPAELEISARTDDGEIMGVRHRALAGTATPLEGVQFHPESILSEHGHAMLKNFLELAR
;
A
#
# COMPACT_ATOMS: atom_id res chain seq x y z
N MET A 1 -13.95 0.60 11.88
CA MET A 1 -13.25 -0.68 11.59
C MET A 1 -12.48 -0.53 10.27
N LEU A 2 -11.20 -0.93 10.29
CA LEU A 2 -10.31 -1.02 9.13
C LEU A 2 -10.37 -2.46 8.60
N LEU A 3 -10.62 -2.61 7.30
CA LEU A 3 -10.59 -3.92 6.64
C LEU A 3 -9.20 -4.17 6.05
N MET A 4 -8.53 -5.21 6.53
CA MET A 4 -7.27 -5.73 6.00
C MET A 4 -7.58 -6.90 5.06
N ILE A 5 -7.23 -6.78 3.78
CA ILE A 5 -7.23 -7.90 2.84
C ILE A 5 -5.88 -8.59 2.92
N ASP A 6 -5.87 -9.81 3.45
CA ASP A 6 -4.69 -10.66 3.56
C ASP A 6 -4.45 -11.42 2.25
N ASN A 7 -3.29 -11.18 1.65
CA ASN A 7 -2.82 -11.91 0.47
C ASN A 7 -1.94 -13.11 0.83
N TYR A 8 -2.16 -13.75 1.99
CA TYR A 8 -1.42 -14.92 2.47
C TYR A 8 0.06 -14.62 2.73
N ASP A 9 0.36 -13.44 3.26
CA ASP A 9 1.73 -13.04 3.56
C ASP A 9 2.08 -13.23 5.05
N SER A 10 3.32 -13.65 5.30
CA SER A 10 3.83 -13.84 6.65
C SER A 10 3.89 -12.54 7.47
N PHE A 11 3.92 -11.38 6.82
CA PHE A 11 4.00 -10.07 7.48
C PHE A 11 2.64 -9.37 7.65
N THR A 12 1.54 -9.91 7.12
CA THR A 12 0.20 -9.31 7.27
C THR A 12 -0.14 -9.02 8.74
N PHE A 13 0.17 -9.94 9.64
CA PHE A 13 -0.16 -9.76 11.06
C PHE A 13 0.71 -8.74 11.79
N ASN A 14 1.89 -8.39 11.26
CA ASN A 14 2.65 -7.26 11.77
C ASN A 14 1.95 -5.92 11.43
N LEU A 15 1.40 -5.78 10.22
CA LEU A 15 0.56 -4.63 9.86
C LEU A 15 -0.68 -4.57 10.75
N VAL A 16 -1.37 -5.70 10.94
CA VAL A 16 -2.56 -5.78 11.82
C VAL A 16 -2.21 -5.33 13.23
N GLN A 17 -1.09 -5.81 13.78
CA GLN A 17 -0.63 -5.41 15.10
C GLN A 17 -0.34 -3.90 15.16
N TYR A 18 0.40 -3.34 14.20
CA TYR A 18 0.74 -1.92 14.20
C TYR A 18 -0.51 -1.04 14.11
N PHE A 19 -1.49 -1.41 13.28
CA PHE A 19 -2.77 -0.70 13.24
C PHE A 19 -3.55 -0.80 14.56
N ALA A 20 -3.55 -1.97 15.21
CA ALA A 20 -4.17 -2.15 16.51
C ALA A 20 -3.48 -1.31 17.61
N GLU A 21 -2.14 -1.23 17.61
CA GLU A 21 -1.35 -0.37 18.50
C GLU A 21 -1.68 1.12 18.31
N LEU A 22 -2.02 1.52 17.08
CA LEU A 22 -2.51 2.87 16.75
C LEU A 22 -3.99 3.09 17.07
N GLY A 23 -4.66 2.10 17.68
CA GLY A 23 -6.05 2.17 18.12
C GLY A 23 -7.09 1.87 17.03
N ALA A 24 -6.68 1.32 15.88
CA ALA A 24 -7.64 0.87 14.87
C ALA A 24 -8.24 -0.49 15.24
N ASP A 25 -9.56 -0.61 15.11
CA ASP A 25 -10.25 -1.89 15.11
C ASP A 25 -10.08 -2.55 13.74
N VAL A 26 -9.31 -3.65 13.65
CA VAL A 26 -8.90 -4.28 12.39
C VAL A 26 -9.64 -5.59 12.20
N LYS A 27 -10.34 -5.73 11.06
CA LYS A 27 -10.86 -7.00 10.58
C LYS A 27 -10.00 -7.50 9.42
N THR A 28 -9.45 -8.70 9.55
CA THR A 28 -8.63 -9.32 8.50
C THR A 28 -9.42 -10.40 7.78
N VAL A 29 -9.44 -10.36 6.44
CA VAL A 29 -10.06 -11.40 5.60
C VAL A 29 -9.14 -11.70 4.42
N ARG A 30 -9.05 -12.96 4.01
CA ARG A 30 -8.22 -13.35 2.87
C ARG A 30 -8.81 -12.86 1.55
N ASN A 31 -7.93 -12.61 0.58
CA ASN A 31 -8.29 -12.03 -0.73
C ASN A 31 -9.28 -12.87 -1.56
N ASP A 32 -9.49 -14.14 -1.21
CA ASP A 32 -10.36 -15.11 -1.88
C ASP A 32 -11.57 -15.53 -1.01
N GLN A 33 -11.69 -14.96 0.19
CA GLN A 33 -12.74 -15.29 1.18
C GLN A 33 -13.75 -14.17 1.40
N ILE A 34 -13.73 -13.13 0.56
CA ILE A 34 -14.69 -12.03 0.63
C ILE A 34 -15.01 -11.52 -0.78
N THR A 35 -16.26 -11.13 -0.99
CA THR A 35 -16.74 -10.52 -2.23
C THR A 35 -16.81 -9.00 -2.10
N LEU A 36 -16.91 -8.29 -3.22
CA LEU A 36 -17.04 -6.82 -3.22
C LEU A 36 -18.32 -6.34 -2.51
N ASP A 37 -19.41 -7.11 -2.63
CA ASP A 37 -20.68 -6.77 -1.99
C ASP A 37 -20.61 -6.99 -0.47
N GLU A 38 -19.90 -8.03 -0.01
CA GLU A 38 -19.63 -8.22 1.40
C GLU A 38 -18.73 -7.11 1.97
N ILE A 39 -17.70 -6.66 1.24
CA ILE A 39 -16.89 -5.50 1.65
C ILE A 39 -17.79 -4.26 1.80
N ALA A 40 -18.67 -4.00 0.83
CA ALA A 40 -19.60 -2.87 0.89
C ALA A 40 -20.57 -3.00 2.08
N ALA A 41 -21.10 -4.19 2.34
CA ALA A 41 -22.00 -4.46 3.46
C ALA A 41 -21.33 -4.33 4.84
N LEU A 42 -20.03 -4.66 4.94
CA LEU A 42 -19.23 -4.44 6.16
C LEU A 42 -19.05 -2.95 6.48
N ASN A 43 -19.23 -2.07 5.50
CA ASN A 43 -19.08 -0.62 5.62
C ASN A 43 -17.78 -0.21 6.36
N PRO A 44 -16.60 -0.67 5.89
CA PRO A 44 -15.34 -0.36 6.56
C PRO A 44 -15.03 1.13 6.42
N THR A 45 -14.27 1.65 7.39
CA THR A 45 -13.79 3.04 7.37
C THR A 45 -12.52 3.21 6.53
N HIS A 46 -11.74 2.14 6.38
CA HIS A 46 -10.47 2.09 5.67
C HIS A 46 -10.31 0.72 5.01
N LEU A 47 -9.66 0.68 3.86
CA LEU A 47 -9.30 -0.56 3.17
C LEU A 47 -7.78 -0.65 3.03
N VAL A 48 -7.17 -1.72 3.55
CA VAL A 48 -5.74 -1.98 3.43
C VAL A 48 -5.53 -3.29 2.69
N LEU A 49 -4.63 -3.29 1.71
CA LEU A 49 -4.24 -4.47 0.95
C LEU A 49 -2.82 -4.85 1.35
N SER A 50 -2.67 -6.03 1.94
CA SER A 50 -1.40 -6.49 2.50
C SER A 50 -0.37 -6.86 1.41
N PRO A 51 0.90 -7.06 1.79
CA PRO A 51 1.84 -7.82 0.98
C PRO A 51 1.32 -9.22 0.67
N GLY A 52 1.94 -9.91 -0.28
CA GLY A 52 1.61 -11.27 -0.69
C GLY A 52 2.58 -11.83 -1.71
N PRO A 53 2.59 -13.15 -1.92
CA PRO A 53 3.22 -13.78 -3.06
C PRO A 53 2.42 -13.48 -4.35
N CYS A 54 2.96 -13.92 -5.49
CA CYS A 54 2.29 -13.86 -6.81
C CYS A 54 2.18 -12.44 -7.40
N THR A 55 1.44 -12.32 -8.50
CA THR A 55 1.18 -11.05 -9.19
C THR A 55 -0.17 -10.46 -8.81
N PRO A 56 -0.42 -9.16 -9.03
CA PRO A 56 -1.75 -8.58 -8.82
C PRO A 56 -2.91 -9.24 -9.57
N LYS A 57 -2.63 -9.96 -10.67
CA LYS A 57 -3.64 -10.70 -11.42
C LYS A 57 -4.18 -11.92 -10.66
N GLU A 58 -3.39 -12.44 -9.73
CA GLU A 58 -3.69 -13.63 -8.93
C GLU A 58 -4.14 -13.26 -7.51
N ALA A 59 -4.08 -11.97 -7.15
CA ALA A 59 -4.34 -11.45 -5.80
C ALA A 59 -5.84 -11.30 -5.46
N GLY A 60 -6.66 -12.29 -5.87
CA GLY A 60 -8.09 -12.36 -5.56
C GLY A 60 -8.84 -11.04 -5.80
N VAL A 61 -9.51 -10.54 -4.78
CA VAL A 61 -10.31 -9.31 -4.86
C VAL A 61 -9.52 -8.01 -4.88
N CYS A 62 -8.19 -7.99 -4.72
CA CYS A 62 -7.42 -6.75 -4.55
C CYS A 62 -7.67 -5.72 -5.66
N VAL A 63 -7.44 -6.10 -6.92
CA VAL A 63 -7.65 -5.19 -8.07
C VAL A 63 -9.13 -4.77 -8.21
N PRO A 64 -10.11 -5.70 -8.21
CA PRO A 64 -11.53 -5.33 -8.23
C PRO A 64 -11.95 -4.43 -7.06
N ALA A 65 -11.41 -4.65 -5.85
CA ALA A 65 -11.73 -3.85 -4.67
C ALA A 65 -11.21 -2.42 -4.82
N ILE A 66 -9.98 -2.23 -5.31
CA ILE A 66 -9.45 -0.88 -5.61
C ILE A 66 -10.38 -0.17 -6.60
N GLN A 67 -10.71 -0.82 -7.72
CA GLN A 67 -11.57 -0.23 -8.74
C GLN A 67 -12.98 0.11 -8.22
N ARG A 68 -13.51 -0.71 -7.31
CA ARG A 68 -14.85 -0.52 -6.74
C ARG A 68 -14.91 0.61 -5.71
N PHE A 69 -13.85 0.76 -4.91
CA PHE A 69 -13.86 1.62 -3.72
C PHE A 69 -12.96 2.85 -3.81
N ILE A 70 -12.20 3.02 -4.89
CA ILE A 70 -11.47 4.27 -5.16
C ILE A 70 -12.40 5.48 -5.10
N GLY A 71 -11.97 6.51 -4.37
CA GLY A 71 -12.77 7.73 -4.11
C GLY A 71 -13.94 7.54 -3.14
N ARG A 72 -14.17 6.33 -2.62
CA ARG A 72 -15.23 6.02 -1.64
C ARG A 72 -14.67 5.65 -0.27
N LEU A 73 -13.51 5.01 -0.25
CA LEU A 73 -12.78 4.65 0.96
C LEU A 73 -11.33 5.17 0.86
N PRO A 74 -10.71 5.50 1.99
CA PRO A 74 -9.26 5.54 2.12
C PRO A 74 -8.68 4.16 1.80
N ILE A 75 -7.72 4.10 0.88
CA ILE A 75 -7.07 2.86 0.45
C ILE A 75 -5.56 2.95 0.64
N LEU A 76 -4.99 1.97 1.34
CA LEU A 76 -3.53 1.76 1.42
C LEU A 76 -3.14 0.42 0.81
N GLY A 77 -2.20 0.43 -0.12
CA GLY A 77 -1.58 -0.79 -0.64
C GLY A 77 -0.14 -0.95 -0.14
N VAL A 78 0.22 -2.12 0.39
CA VAL A 78 1.59 -2.43 0.83
C VAL A 78 2.17 -3.55 -0.03
N CYS A 79 3.36 -3.35 -0.60
CA CYS A 79 4.06 -4.30 -1.47
C CYS A 79 3.17 -4.83 -2.62
N LEU A 80 2.61 -6.04 -2.52
CA LEU A 80 1.64 -6.54 -3.50
C LEU A 80 0.41 -5.63 -3.62
N GLY A 81 -0.10 -5.10 -2.50
CA GLY A 81 -1.20 -4.13 -2.52
C GLY A 81 -0.84 -2.84 -3.28
N HIS A 82 0.40 -2.37 -3.18
CA HIS A 82 0.91 -1.25 -3.98
C HIS A 82 0.95 -1.59 -5.48
N GLN A 83 1.40 -2.80 -5.82
CA GLN A 83 1.40 -3.27 -7.21
C GLN A 83 -0.03 -3.41 -7.74
N SER A 84 -0.97 -3.87 -6.90
CA SER A 84 -2.39 -3.94 -7.25
C SER A 84 -2.99 -2.56 -7.54
N ILE A 85 -2.55 -1.51 -6.85
CA ILE A 85 -2.94 -0.12 -7.18
C ILE A 85 -2.50 0.25 -8.60
N GLY A 86 -1.23 -0.01 -8.95
CA GLY A 86 -0.73 0.24 -10.29
C GLY A 86 -1.54 -0.51 -11.35
N ALA A 87 -1.76 -1.81 -11.14
CA ALA A 87 -2.52 -2.66 -12.04
C ALA A 87 -3.99 -2.25 -12.17
N ALA A 88 -4.65 -1.88 -11.07
CA ALA A 88 -6.05 -1.50 -11.04
C ALA A 88 -6.34 -0.24 -11.87
N LEU A 89 -5.36 0.65 -11.98
CA LEU A 89 -5.42 1.89 -12.75
C LEU A 89 -4.79 1.75 -14.14
N GLY A 90 -4.44 0.53 -14.57
CA GLY A 90 -3.99 0.23 -15.92
C GLY A 90 -2.48 0.27 -16.15
N GLY A 91 -1.68 0.42 -15.09
CA GLY A 91 -0.21 0.34 -15.18
C GLY A 91 0.30 -1.10 -15.28
N ASN A 92 1.44 -1.28 -15.95
CA ASN A 92 2.07 -2.59 -16.01
C ASN A 92 2.83 -2.91 -14.73
N ILE A 93 2.86 -4.20 -14.39
CA ILE A 93 3.66 -4.75 -13.31
C ILE A 93 4.75 -5.62 -13.93
N VAL A 94 5.99 -5.16 -13.81
CA VAL A 94 7.18 -5.79 -14.40
C VAL A 94 8.10 -6.31 -13.30
N ARG A 95 9.13 -7.05 -13.69
CA ARG A 95 10.19 -7.43 -12.75
C ARG A 95 10.91 -6.18 -12.27
N ALA A 96 11.15 -6.11 -10.96
CA ALA A 96 11.95 -5.06 -10.36
C ALA A 96 13.39 -5.09 -10.93
N LYS A 97 14.06 -3.94 -10.94
CA LYS A 97 15.46 -3.84 -11.43
C LYS A 97 16.40 -4.78 -10.68
N VAL A 98 16.16 -4.91 -9.38
CA VAL A 98 16.89 -5.80 -8.47
C VAL A 98 15.88 -6.56 -7.62
N GLN A 99 16.03 -7.88 -7.55
CA GLN A 99 15.25 -8.69 -6.62
C GLN A 99 15.72 -8.45 -5.19
N MET A 100 14.79 -8.04 -4.34
CA MET A 100 15.06 -7.73 -2.94
C MET A 100 14.38 -8.76 -2.05
N HIS A 101 15.08 -9.25 -1.03
CA HIS A 101 14.51 -10.16 -0.04
C HIS A 101 15.13 -9.84 1.32
N GLY A 102 14.41 -9.04 2.12
CA GLY A 102 14.87 -8.62 3.44
C GLY A 102 16.08 -7.68 3.40
N LYS A 103 16.20 -6.85 2.34
CA LYS A 103 17.31 -5.92 2.17
C LYS A 103 16.88 -4.50 2.48
N ALA A 104 17.73 -3.78 3.21
CA ALA A 104 17.56 -2.36 3.46
C ALA A 104 17.80 -1.55 2.18
N SER A 105 17.08 -0.45 2.04
CA SER A 105 17.33 0.56 1.02
C SER A 105 16.91 1.91 1.56
N THR A 106 17.71 2.94 1.29
CA THR A 106 17.31 4.32 1.53
C THR A 106 16.34 4.75 0.45
N ILE A 107 15.22 5.33 0.87
CA ILE A 107 14.26 5.98 -0.03
C ILE A 107 14.29 7.48 0.15
N ALA A 108 14.00 8.21 -0.91
CA ALA A 108 13.64 9.62 -0.88
C ALA A 108 12.13 9.77 -1.07
N THR A 109 11.50 10.62 -0.29
CA THR A 109 10.05 10.89 -0.33
C THR A 109 9.80 12.37 -0.52
N ASP A 110 8.60 12.73 -0.97
CA ASP A 110 8.16 14.11 -1.05
C ASP A 110 7.61 14.67 0.28
N THR A 111 7.68 13.90 1.37
CA THR A 111 7.18 14.24 2.71
C THR A 111 5.67 14.57 2.81
N ARG A 112 4.86 14.12 1.84
CA ARG A 112 3.40 14.37 1.81
C ARG A 112 2.60 13.09 2.01
N GLY A 113 1.34 13.24 2.43
CA GLY A 113 0.40 12.13 2.61
C GLY A 113 0.88 11.15 3.67
N VAL A 114 1.02 9.86 3.35
CA VAL A 114 1.53 8.87 4.33
C VAL A 114 2.94 9.21 4.84
N PHE A 115 3.71 10.03 4.11
CA PHE A 115 5.04 10.51 4.50
C PHE A 115 5.04 11.83 5.29
N SER A 116 3.87 12.38 5.64
CA SER A 116 3.77 13.64 6.36
C SER A 116 4.53 13.63 7.69
N GLY A 117 5.34 14.67 7.93
CA GLY A 117 6.13 14.80 9.16
C GLY A 117 7.29 13.80 9.30
N LEU A 118 7.57 12.99 8.27
CA LEU A 118 8.73 12.09 8.23
C LEU A 118 9.94 12.77 7.55
N PRO A 119 11.17 12.31 7.80
CA PRO A 119 12.33 12.76 7.05
C PRO A 119 12.17 12.54 5.54
N ALA A 120 12.75 13.44 4.74
CA ALA A 120 12.73 13.30 3.29
C ALA A 120 13.51 12.07 2.79
N ARG A 121 14.42 11.52 3.60
CA ARG A 121 15.18 10.31 3.31
C ARG A 121 15.31 9.43 4.56
N PHE A 122 15.04 8.14 4.42
CA PHE A 122 15.15 7.14 5.50
C PHE A 122 15.23 5.71 4.94
N ASP A 123 15.62 4.76 5.79
CA ASP A 123 15.82 3.36 5.42
C ASP A 123 14.55 2.52 5.59
N VAL A 124 14.30 1.65 4.62
CA VAL A 124 13.16 0.71 4.61
C VAL A 124 13.59 -0.68 4.17
N ILE A 125 12.83 -1.70 4.57
CA ILE A 125 13.05 -3.07 4.11
C ILE A 125 12.19 -3.39 2.88
N ARG A 126 12.85 -3.98 1.88
CA ARG A 126 12.25 -4.44 0.62
C ARG A 126 12.28 -5.97 0.52
N TYR A 127 11.16 -6.54 0.08
CA TYR A 127 11.02 -7.98 -0.20
C TYR A 127 10.50 -8.28 -1.62
N HIS A 128 10.45 -7.25 -2.48
CA HIS A 128 9.76 -7.35 -3.76
C HIS A 128 10.65 -7.84 -4.91
N SER A 129 10.03 -8.57 -5.83
CA SER A 129 10.58 -9.01 -7.10
C SER A 129 9.89 -8.36 -8.32
N LEU A 130 8.80 -7.64 -8.07
CA LEU A 130 7.98 -6.95 -9.05
C LEU A 130 7.83 -5.48 -8.65
N ALA A 131 7.60 -4.62 -9.63
CA ALA A 131 7.37 -3.19 -9.44
C ALA A 131 6.41 -2.64 -10.50
N ILE A 132 5.82 -1.49 -10.20
CA ILE A 132 5.07 -0.70 -11.19
C ILE A 132 6.05 -0.19 -12.25
N GLU A 133 5.76 -0.43 -13.53
CA GLU A 133 6.56 0.07 -14.63
C GLU A 133 6.35 1.58 -14.81
N GLU A 134 7.41 2.36 -14.63
CA GLU A 134 7.34 3.82 -14.72
C GLU A 134 6.87 4.33 -16.09
N ALA A 135 7.26 3.64 -17.17
CA ALA A 135 6.86 4.02 -18.54
C ALA A 135 5.34 3.90 -18.78
N THR A 136 4.64 3.13 -17.95
CA THR A 136 3.19 2.91 -18.03
C THR A 136 2.47 3.35 -16.76
N ILE A 137 3.09 4.22 -15.97
CA ILE A 137 2.43 4.75 -14.78
C ILE A 137 1.15 5.50 -15.19
N PRO A 138 -0.02 5.14 -14.61
CA PRO A 138 -1.28 5.82 -14.88
C PRO A 138 -1.20 7.32 -14.59
N ALA A 139 -1.89 8.15 -15.39
CA ALA A 139 -1.86 9.60 -15.24
C ALA A 139 -2.46 10.05 -13.89
N GLU A 140 -3.38 9.25 -13.35
CA GLU A 140 -4.01 9.41 -12.05
C GLU A 140 -3.03 9.25 -10.89
N LEU A 141 -1.91 8.54 -11.09
CA LEU A 141 -0.90 8.33 -10.07
C LEU A 141 0.23 9.36 -10.17
N GLU A 142 0.68 9.80 -9.01
CA GLU A 142 1.96 10.47 -8.84
C GLU A 142 2.89 9.63 -7.97
N ILE A 143 4.18 9.67 -8.28
CA ILE A 143 5.21 8.96 -7.53
C ILE A 143 5.57 9.80 -6.31
N SER A 144 5.38 9.24 -5.12
CA SER A 144 5.60 9.91 -3.83
C SER A 144 6.91 9.51 -3.16
N ALA A 145 7.51 8.38 -3.55
CA ALA A 145 8.81 7.96 -3.05
C ALA A 145 9.60 7.12 -4.07
N ARG A 146 10.93 7.17 -4.01
CA ARG A 146 11.86 6.40 -4.85
C ARG A 146 13.12 5.99 -4.09
N THR A 147 13.78 4.93 -4.52
CA THR A 147 15.19 4.66 -4.16
C THR A 147 16.15 5.43 -5.08
N ASP A 148 17.44 5.46 -4.72
CA ASP A 148 18.48 6.14 -5.50
C ASP A 148 18.71 5.52 -6.90
N ASP A 149 18.40 4.24 -7.09
CA ASP A 149 18.40 3.57 -8.40
C ASP A 149 17.12 3.86 -9.24
N GLY A 150 16.26 4.75 -8.73
CA GLY A 150 15.06 5.25 -9.39
C GLY A 150 13.86 4.30 -9.34
N GLU A 151 13.92 3.18 -8.60
CA GLU A 151 12.77 2.30 -8.42
C GLU A 151 11.64 3.02 -7.65
N ILE A 152 10.39 2.81 -8.07
CA ILE A 152 9.21 3.42 -7.45
C ILE A 152 8.98 2.76 -6.08
N MET A 153 8.92 3.58 -5.03
CA MET A 153 8.71 3.13 -3.65
C MET A 153 7.40 3.61 -3.04
N GLY A 154 6.79 4.64 -3.63
CA GLY A 154 5.52 5.18 -3.19
C GLY A 154 4.75 5.76 -4.36
N VAL A 155 3.44 5.58 -4.36
CA VAL A 155 2.50 6.26 -5.26
C VAL A 155 1.32 6.80 -4.47
N ARG A 156 0.70 7.86 -4.99
CA ARG A 156 -0.62 8.32 -4.53
C ARG A 156 -1.49 8.73 -5.71
N HIS A 157 -2.80 8.68 -5.52
CA HIS A 157 -3.75 9.18 -6.51
C HIS A 157 -3.85 10.71 -6.45
N ARG A 158 -3.53 11.40 -7.56
CA ARG A 158 -3.45 12.86 -7.67
C ARG A 158 -4.73 13.57 -7.23
N ALA A 159 -5.87 13.15 -7.76
CA ALA A 159 -7.16 13.83 -7.53
C ALA A 159 -7.78 13.51 -6.15
N LEU A 160 -7.26 12.49 -5.47
CA LEU A 160 -7.75 12.05 -4.15
C LEU A 160 -6.77 12.41 -3.03
N ALA A 161 -5.60 12.93 -3.36
CA ALA A 161 -4.64 13.41 -2.38
C ALA A 161 -5.25 14.58 -1.57
N GLY A 162 -5.27 14.44 -0.26
CA GLY A 162 -5.85 15.44 0.65
C GLY A 162 -7.38 15.45 0.71
N THR A 163 -8.06 14.48 0.09
CA THR A 163 -9.49 14.25 0.33
C THR A 163 -9.68 13.26 1.47
N ALA A 164 -10.93 13.07 1.92
CA ALA A 164 -11.26 12.05 2.92
C ALA A 164 -11.17 10.60 2.40
N THR A 165 -10.89 10.39 1.10
CA THR A 165 -10.80 9.07 0.46
C THR A 165 -9.50 8.91 -0.32
N PRO A 166 -8.33 9.13 0.34
CA PRO A 166 -7.04 9.08 -0.33
C PRO A 166 -6.74 7.64 -0.78
N LEU A 167 -5.99 7.52 -1.88
CA LEU A 167 -5.43 6.25 -2.31
C LEU A 167 -3.91 6.39 -2.36
N GLU A 168 -3.21 5.62 -1.53
CA GLU A 168 -1.76 5.59 -1.46
C GLU A 168 -1.23 4.16 -1.47
N GLY A 169 -0.02 3.97 -1.98
CA GLY A 169 0.63 2.66 -1.96
C GLY A 169 2.11 2.79 -1.71
N VAL A 170 2.67 1.89 -0.91
CA VAL A 170 4.10 1.80 -0.62
C VAL A 170 4.66 0.42 -1.02
N GLN A 171 5.79 0.40 -1.71
CA GLN A 171 6.36 -0.83 -2.27
C GLN A 171 7.21 -1.61 -1.24
N PHE A 172 7.63 -0.95 -0.17
CA PHE A 172 8.38 -1.53 0.95
C PHE A 172 7.43 -1.94 2.09
N HIS A 173 7.99 -2.53 3.15
CA HIS A 173 7.25 -3.06 4.29
C HIS A 173 7.38 -2.14 5.51
N PRO A 174 6.45 -1.19 5.75
CA PRO A 174 6.48 -0.33 6.93
C PRO A 174 6.33 -1.11 8.24
N GLU A 175 5.80 -2.33 8.21
CA GLU A 175 5.66 -3.24 9.34
C GLU A 175 6.92 -4.02 9.69
N SER A 176 7.98 -3.90 8.88
CA SER A 176 9.26 -4.52 9.20
C SER A 176 9.95 -3.78 10.33
N ILE A 177 10.46 -4.50 11.33
CA ILE A 177 11.17 -3.94 12.50
C ILE A 177 12.34 -3.04 12.10
N LEU A 178 12.98 -3.33 10.95
CA LEU A 178 14.14 -2.58 10.46
C LEU A 178 13.74 -1.42 9.53
N SER A 179 12.46 -1.27 9.18
CA SER A 179 12.00 -0.09 8.44
C SER A 179 11.83 1.08 9.40
N GLU A 180 12.45 2.21 9.07
CA GLU A 180 12.29 3.42 9.84
C GLU A 180 10.89 4.02 9.64
N HIS A 181 10.35 4.62 10.70
CA HIS A 181 9.10 5.41 10.68
C HIS A 181 7.83 4.67 10.28
N GLY A 182 7.83 3.33 10.23
CA GLY A 182 6.67 2.52 9.86
C GLY A 182 5.39 2.85 10.62
N HIS A 183 5.45 2.87 11.95
CA HIS A 183 4.32 3.26 12.81
C HIS A 183 3.78 4.66 12.51
N ALA A 184 4.67 5.64 12.33
CA ALA A 184 4.26 7.01 12.05
C ALA A 184 3.59 7.12 10.67
N MET A 185 4.09 6.38 9.67
CA MET A 185 3.49 6.32 8.33
C MET A 185 2.08 5.71 8.34
N LEU A 186 1.89 4.60 9.05
CA LEU A 186 0.58 3.97 9.19
C LEU A 186 -0.39 4.86 9.98
N LYS A 187 0.11 5.59 10.98
CA LYS A 187 -0.67 6.60 11.70
C LYS A 187 -1.14 7.72 10.76
N ASN A 188 -0.24 8.25 9.93
CA ASN A 188 -0.60 9.26 8.94
C ASN A 188 -1.75 8.77 8.04
N PHE A 189 -1.69 7.52 7.56
CA PHE A 189 -2.79 6.97 6.75
C PHE A 189 -4.14 6.98 7.48
N LEU A 190 -4.19 6.60 8.76
CA LEU A 190 -5.42 6.64 9.55
C LEU A 190 -5.95 8.07 9.79
N GLU A 191 -5.07 9.06 9.78
CA GLU A 191 -5.41 10.47 10.04
C GLU A 191 -5.75 11.24 8.76
N LEU A 192 -5.22 10.85 7.59
CA LEU A 192 -5.55 11.47 6.29
C LEU A 192 -7.03 11.37 5.92
N ALA A 193 -7.72 10.36 6.46
CA ALA A 193 -9.12 10.09 6.20
C ALA A 193 -10.09 10.83 7.14
N ARG A 194 -9.57 11.61 8.09
CA ARG A 194 -10.36 12.30 9.12
C ARG A 194 -10.77 13.71 8.72
#